data_AF-A0A800FXI0-F1
#
_entry.id   AF-A0A800FXI0-F1
#
_cell.length_a   1.000
_cell.length_b   1.000
_cell.length_c   1.000
_cell.angle_alpha   90.00
_cell.angle_beta   90.00
_cell.angle_gamma   90.00
#
_symmetry.space_group_name_H-M   'P 1'
#
loop_
_entity.id
_entity.type
_entity.pdbx_description
1 polymer ?
#
loop_
_entity_poly.entity_id
_entity_poly.type
_entity_poly.pdbx_seq_one_letter_code
_entity_poly.pdbx_strand_id
1 'polypeptide(L)'
;MTQTKNSSTATVIKLISKVLQEMAEKPPNSKEVRDAIDEISNGFIFNFQSPAQIVSRQMLYLTQNLPLNWLSIYLKGIQQINAQDIHNIFSENIALTGLEDMVTVVVGNHDMLESELKKIGTVYKIEPN
;
A
#
# COMPACT_ATOMS: atom_id res chain seq x y z
N MET A 1 0.98 3.95 -7.23
CA MET A 1 1.79 4.88 -8.05
C MET A 1 0.98 6.16 -8.22
N THR A 2 1.48 7.28 -7.71
CA THR A 2 0.79 8.58 -7.75
C THR A 2 1.45 9.46 -8.79
N GLN A 3 0.67 10.15 -9.62
CA GLN A 3 1.16 11.05 -10.66
C GLN A 3 0.65 12.46 -10.41
N THR A 4 1.54 13.45 -10.49
CA THR A 4 1.25 14.84 -10.20
C THR A 4 1.99 15.75 -11.17
N LYS A 5 1.60 17.03 -11.23
CA LYS A 5 2.50 18.06 -11.81
C LYS A 5 3.73 18.21 -10.92
N ASN A 6 4.88 18.56 -11.50
CA ASN A 6 6.12 18.79 -10.74
C ASN A 6 5.90 19.73 -9.55
N SER A 7 5.20 20.85 -9.77
CA SER A 7 4.93 21.88 -8.75
C SER A 7 4.11 21.40 -7.56
N SER A 8 3.34 20.32 -7.69
CA SER A 8 2.51 19.77 -6.61
C SER A 8 3.14 18.56 -5.89
N THR A 9 4.28 18.06 -6.37
CA THR A 9 4.87 16.79 -5.91
C THR A 9 5.19 16.79 -4.43
N ALA A 10 5.92 17.81 -3.95
CA ALA A 10 6.27 17.91 -2.53
C ALA A 10 5.04 18.04 -1.62
N THR A 11 4.03 18.78 -2.07
CA THR A 11 2.74 18.91 -1.36
C THR A 11 2.02 17.56 -1.26
N VAL A 12 2.00 16.78 -2.34
CA VAL A 12 1.35 15.47 -2.36
C VAL A 12 2.10 14.44 -1.53
N ILE A 13 3.44 14.48 -1.50
CA ILE A 13 4.23 13.62 -0.60
C ILE A 13 3.88 13.92 0.87
N LYS A 14 3.81 15.20 1.26
CA LYS A 14 3.37 15.59 2.61
C LYS A 14 1.95 15.13 2.92
N LEU A 15 1.04 15.22 1.95
CA LEU A 15 -0.34 14.78 2.14
C LEU A 15 -0.42 13.26 2.35
N ILE A 16 0.32 12.47 1.57
CA ILE A 16 0.38 11.01 1.74
C ILE A 16 0.92 10.66 3.13
N SER A 17 2.03 11.27 3.54
CA SER A 17 2.59 11.11 4.89
C SER A 17 1.57 11.41 5.98
N LYS A 18 0.84 12.52 5.86
CA LYS A 18 -0.21 12.89 6.80
C LYS A 18 -1.34 11.86 6.86
N VAL A 19 -1.82 11.36 5.72
CA VAL A 19 -2.90 10.34 5.69
C VAL A 19 -2.42 9.05 6.36
N LEU A 20 -1.19 8.63 6.13
CA LEU A 20 -0.62 7.43 6.76
C LEU A 20 -0.49 7.61 8.28
N GLN A 21 -0.08 8.80 8.75
CA GLN A 21 -0.07 9.12 10.19
C GLN A 21 -1.47 9.09 10.78
N GLU A 22 -2.46 9.69 10.12
CA GLU A 22 -3.85 9.68 10.60
C GLU A 22 -4.40 8.25 10.74
N MET A 23 -3.99 7.31 9.88
CA MET A 23 -4.34 5.88 9.99
C MET A 23 -3.62 5.18 11.16
N ALA A 24 -2.41 5.61 11.49
CA ALA A 24 -1.63 5.10 12.62
C ALA A 24 -2.09 5.69 13.97
N GLU A 25 -2.75 6.86 13.97
CA GLU A 25 -3.27 7.52 15.19
C GLU A 25 -4.67 7.07 15.59
N LYS A 26 -5.52 6.72 14.62
CA LYS A 26 -6.90 6.30 14.89
C LYS A 26 -7.39 5.24 13.89
N PRO A 27 -8.35 4.40 14.29
CA PRO A 27 -8.94 3.44 13.36
C PRO A 27 -9.62 4.11 12.16
N PRO A 28 -9.53 3.50 10.96
CA PRO A 28 -10.27 3.94 9.79
C PRO A 28 -11.78 3.83 9.99
N ASN A 29 -12.56 4.47 9.13
CA ASN A 29 -14.01 4.38 9.18
C ASN A 29 -14.45 2.93 8.94
N SER A 30 -15.24 2.36 9.85
CA SER A 30 -15.68 0.97 9.74
C SER A 30 -16.54 0.70 8.50
N LYS A 31 -17.21 1.71 7.92
CA LYS A 31 -17.91 1.58 6.65
C LYS A 31 -16.92 1.41 5.49
N GLU A 32 -15.87 2.22 5.42
CA GLU A 32 -14.84 2.12 4.38
C GLU A 32 -14.15 0.75 4.42
N VAL A 33 -13.87 0.25 5.64
CA VAL A 33 -13.31 -1.10 5.82
C VAL A 33 -14.25 -2.18 5.29
N ARG A 34 -15.56 -2.10 5.59
CA ARG A 34 -16.54 -3.06 5.05
C ARG A 34 -16.65 -2.98 3.54
N ASP A 35 -16.74 -1.77 2.98
CA ASP A 35 -16.83 -1.58 1.53
C ASP A 35 -15.61 -2.21 0.82
N ALA A 36 -14.40 -2.05 1.38
CA ALA A 36 -13.18 -2.65 0.84
C ALA A 36 -13.16 -4.19 0.98
N ILE A 37 -13.60 -4.74 2.11
CA ILE A 37 -13.72 -6.19 2.31
C ILE A 37 -14.69 -6.79 1.29
N ASP A 38 -15.82 -6.13 1.06
CA ASP A 38 -16.83 -6.55 0.08
C ASP A 38 -16.26 -6.50 -1.34
N GLU A 39 -15.55 -5.42 -1.71
CA GLU A 39 -14.91 -5.31 -3.03
C GLU A 39 -13.89 -6.43 -3.27
N ILE A 40 -13.00 -6.68 -2.31
CA ILE A 40 -11.98 -7.74 -2.41
C ILE A 40 -12.64 -9.12 -2.49
N SER A 41 -13.65 -9.37 -1.65
CA SER A 41 -14.35 -10.66 -1.59
C SER A 41 -15.13 -10.93 -2.88
N ASN A 42 -15.85 -9.94 -3.39
CA ASN A 42 -16.64 -10.06 -4.61
C ASN A 42 -15.74 -10.17 -5.86
N GLY A 43 -14.61 -9.47 -5.85
CA GLY A 43 -13.62 -9.53 -6.93
C GLY A 43 -12.82 -10.85 -6.97
N PHE A 44 -12.85 -11.62 -5.89
CA PHE A 44 -12.01 -12.81 -5.74
C PHE A 44 -12.21 -13.84 -6.85
N ILE A 45 -13.46 -14.10 -7.24
CA ILE A 45 -13.81 -15.12 -8.24
C ILE A 45 -13.18 -14.83 -9.62
N PHE A 46 -12.95 -13.56 -9.96
CA PHE A 46 -12.33 -13.17 -11.23
C PHE A 46 -10.86 -13.58 -11.34
N ASN A 47 -10.24 -14.04 -10.25
CA ASN A 47 -8.87 -14.56 -10.29
C ASN A 47 -8.77 -16.00 -10.83
N PHE A 48 -9.89 -16.70 -11.06
CA PHE A 48 -9.96 -18.13 -11.40
C PHE A 48 -10.82 -18.42 -12.63
N GLN A 49 -10.65 -17.64 -13.70
CA GLN A 49 -11.50 -17.72 -14.89
C GLN A 49 -11.17 -18.90 -15.82
N SER A 50 -9.96 -19.48 -15.71
CA SER A 50 -9.57 -20.62 -16.54
C SER A 50 -8.74 -21.67 -15.77
N PRO A 51 -8.76 -22.94 -16.20
CA PRO A 51 -7.91 -23.99 -15.61
C PRO A 51 -6.43 -23.62 -15.59
N ALA A 52 -5.92 -22.98 -16.63
CA ALA A 52 -4.52 -22.55 -16.71
C ALA A 52 -4.18 -21.50 -15.64
N GLN A 53 -5.08 -20.55 -15.35
CA GLN A 53 -4.90 -19.57 -14.28
C GLN A 53 -4.91 -20.24 -12.90
N ILE A 54 -5.81 -21.21 -12.69
CA ILE A 54 -5.90 -21.97 -11.43
C ILE A 54 -4.58 -22.71 -11.16
N VAL A 55 -4.08 -23.47 -12.14
CA VAL A 55 -2.82 -24.22 -12.02
C VAL A 55 -1.63 -23.28 -11.79
N SER A 56 -1.53 -22.19 -12.55
CA SER A 56 -0.43 -21.22 -12.42
C SER A 56 -0.38 -20.59 -11.03
N ARG A 57 -1.54 -20.27 -10.44
CA ARG A 57 -1.63 -19.73 -9.08
C ARG A 57 -1.28 -20.76 -8.02
N GLN A 58 -1.77 -21.99 -8.15
CA GLN A 58 -1.42 -23.07 -7.22
C GLN A 58 0.10 -23.31 -7.22
N MET A 59 0.73 -23.33 -8.39
CA MET A 59 2.19 -23.44 -8.49
C MET A 59 2.91 -22.26 -7.83
N LEU A 60 2.44 -21.03 -8.02
CA LEU A 60 2.98 -19.84 -7.33
C LEU A 60 2.87 -19.96 -5.80
N TYR A 61 1.75 -20.46 -5.28
CA TYR A 61 1.60 -20.64 -3.83
C TYR A 61 2.55 -21.71 -3.28
N LEU A 62 2.75 -22.80 -4.02
CA LEU A 62 3.71 -23.84 -3.66
C LEU A 62 5.15 -23.31 -3.63
N THR A 63 5.56 -22.49 -4.60
CA THR A 63 6.92 -21.90 -4.60
C THR A 63 7.13 -20.92 -3.45
N GLN A 64 6.07 -20.33 -2.92
CA GLN A 64 6.08 -19.46 -1.74
C GLN A 64 5.94 -20.24 -0.42
N ASN A 65 5.90 -21.57 -0.45
CA ASN A 65 5.66 -22.44 0.70
C ASN A 65 4.34 -22.16 1.44
N LEU A 66 3.33 -21.67 0.72
CA LEU A 66 2.00 -21.45 1.27
C LEU A 66 1.23 -22.79 1.39
N PRO A 67 0.30 -22.91 2.35
CA PRO A 67 -0.43 -24.15 2.54
C PRO A 67 -1.37 -24.44 1.35
N LEU A 68 -1.67 -25.72 1.09
CA LEU A 68 -2.51 -26.13 -0.05
C LEU A 68 -3.93 -25.53 0.00
N ASN A 69 -4.43 -25.24 1.21
CA ASN A 69 -5.72 -24.59 1.44
C ASN A 69 -5.61 -23.06 1.57
N TRP A 70 -4.50 -22.45 1.11
CA TRP A 70 -4.22 -21.02 1.23
C TRP A 70 -5.38 -20.14 0.76
N LEU A 71 -6.03 -20.48 -0.36
CA LEU A 71 -7.16 -19.70 -0.88
C LEU A 71 -8.31 -19.58 0.11
N SER A 72 -8.62 -20.66 0.83
CA SER A 72 -9.66 -20.66 1.85
C SER A 72 -9.23 -19.88 3.09
N ILE A 73 -7.95 -19.95 3.47
CA ILE A 73 -7.38 -19.17 4.59
C ILE A 73 -7.45 -17.68 4.26
N TYR A 74 -7.02 -17.29 3.06
CA TYR A 74 -7.03 -15.91 2.58
C TYR A 74 -8.44 -15.30 2.62
N LEU A 75 -9.43 -15.97 2.02
CA LEU A 75 -10.79 -15.42 1.95
C LEU A 75 -11.41 -15.27 3.35
N LYS A 76 -11.24 -16.30 4.21
CA LYS A 76 -11.71 -16.23 5.61
C LYS A 76 -11.00 -15.12 6.38
N GLY A 77 -9.70 -14.96 6.18
CA GLY A 77 -8.89 -13.91 6.80
C GLY A 77 -9.42 -12.53 6.45
N ILE A 78 -9.59 -12.23 5.15
CA ILE A 78 -10.10 -10.94 4.68
C ILE A 78 -11.49 -10.62 5.26
N GLN A 79 -12.40 -11.59 5.28
CA GLN A 79 -13.77 -11.40 5.76
C GLN A 79 -13.87 -11.14 7.27
N GLN A 80 -12.82 -11.45 8.04
CA GLN A 80 -12.79 -11.31 9.49
C GLN A 80 -12.10 -10.01 9.96
N ILE A 81 -11.46 -9.28 9.04
CA ILE A 81 -10.77 -8.02 9.36
C ILE A 81 -11.76 -6.98 9.85
N ASN A 82 -11.35 -6.20 10.84
CA ASN A 82 -12.06 -5.01 11.28
C ASN A 82 -11.14 -3.76 11.31
N ALA A 83 -11.73 -2.60 11.60
CA ALA A 83 -10.99 -1.34 11.62
C ALA A 83 -9.87 -1.30 12.68
N GLN A 84 -10.04 -1.99 13.81
CA GLN A 84 -9.02 -2.06 14.86
C GLN A 84 -7.81 -2.89 14.40
N ASP A 85 -8.04 -4.00 13.70
CA ASP A 85 -6.94 -4.81 13.17
C ASP A 85 -6.06 -3.99 12.22
N ILE A 86 -6.68 -3.19 11.34
CA ILE A 86 -5.97 -2.29 10.43
C ILE A 86 -5.20 -1.24 11.23
N HIS A 87 -5.83 -0.60 12.21
CA HIS A 87 -5.18 0.39 13.05
C HIS A 87 -3.95 -0.15 13.77
N ASN A 88 -4.05 -1.35 14.36
CA ASN A 88 -2.95 -1.99 15.08
C ASN A 88 -1.74 -2.22 14.15
N ILE A 89 -1.97 -2.70 12.92
CA ILE A 89 -0.90 -2.88 11.95
C ILE A 89 -0.28 -1.53 11.54
N PHE A 90 -1.08 -0.50 11.31
CA PHE A 90 -0.56 0.81 10.95
C PHE A 90 0.23 1.46 12.09
N SER A 91 -0.23 1.37 13.34
CA SER A 91 0.47 1.93 14.50
C SER A 91 1.77 1.20 14.82
N GLU A 92 1.88 -0.09 14.48
CA GLU A 92 3.10 -0.88 14.64
C GLU A 92 4.14 -0.66 13.52
N ASN A 93 3.71 -0.32 12.31
CA ASN A 93 4.59 -0.34 11.12
C ASN A 93 4.81 1.02 10.46
N ILE A 94 4.01 2.03 10.77
CA ILE A 94 4.14 3.37 10.18
C ILE A 94 4.70 4.32 11.24
N ALA A 95 5.71 5.10 10.86
CA ALA A 95 6.23 6.16 11.72
C ALA A 95 5.10 7.15 12.09
N LEU A 96 4.92 7.37 13.39
CA LEU A 96 3.91 8.30 13.92
C LEU A 96 4.24 9.77 13.57
N THR A 97 5.50 10.05 13.22
CA THR A 97 5.97 11.40 12.90
C THR A 97 6.69 11.44 11.56
N GLY A 98 6.26 12.36 10.70
CA GLY A 98 6.95 12.72 9.47
C GLY A 98 7.05 11.61 8.41
N LEU A 99 8.18 11.63 7.71
CA LEU A 99 8.59 10.73 6.64
C LEU A 99 9.76 9.84 7.10
N GLU A 100 9.95 9.73 8.41
CA GLU A 100 11.00 8.92 9.01
C GLU A 100 10.81 7.46 8.56
N ASP A 101 11.90 6.80 8.19
CA ASP A 101 11.91 5.44 7.62
C ASP A 101 11.15 5.24 6.29
N MET A 102 10.64 6.31 5.66
CA MET A 102 9.96 6.22 4.36
C MET A 102 10.89 6.46 3.18
N VAL A 103 11.14 5.43 2.37
CA VAL A 103 11.85 5.58 1.09
C VAL A 103 10.88 6.09 0.01
N THR A 104 11.07 7.35 -0.43
CA THR A 104 10.26 7.96 -1.49
C THR A 104 11.07 8.10 -2.78
N VAL A 105 10.64 7.42 -3.84
CA VAL A 105 11.23 7.55 -5.17
C VAL A 105 10.40 8.52 -6.01
N VAL A 106 11.04 9.57 -6.52
CA VAL A 106 10.41 10.59 -7.37
C VAL A 106 11.08 10.58 -8.74
N VAL A 107 10.26 10.53 -9.79
CA VAL A 107 10.71 10.65 -11.18
C VAL A 107 10.08 11.90 -11.78
N GLY A 108 10.90 12.84 -12.24
CA GLY A 108 10.42 14.11 -12.80
C GLY A 108 11.56 15.08 -13.15
N ASN A 109 11.21 16.34 -13.42
CA ASN A 109 12.21 17.36 -13.73
C ASN A 109 12.97 17.76 -12.45
N HIS A 110 14.26 17.42 -12.41
CA HIS A 110 15.13 17.66 -11.26
C HIS A 110 15.18 19.14 -10.85
N ASP A 111 15.41 20.05 -11.79
CA ASP A 111 15.59 21.48 -11.51
C ASP A 111 14.34 22.12 -10.89
N MET A 112 13.16 21.56 -11.20
CA MET A 112 11.88 22.02 -10.63
C MET A 112 11.55 21.39 -9.27
N LEU A 113 12.16 20.26 -8.93
CA LEU A 113 11.76 19.43 -7.79
C LEU A 113 12.76 19.49 -6.64
N GLU A 114 14.05 19.60 -6.93
CA GLU A 114 15.11 19.39 -5.93
C GLU A 114 14.97 20.32 -4.72
N SER A 115 14.71 21.61 -4.97
CA SER A 115 14.57 22.61 -3.91
C SER A 115 13.36 22.36 -3.00
N GLU A 116 12.23 21.92 -3.55
CA GLU A 116 11.03 21.60 -2.77
C GLU A 116 11.16 20.26 -2.03
N LEU A 117 11.85 19.27 -2.63
CA LEU A 117 12.10 17.98 -2.00
C LEU A 117 13.12 18.09 -0.85
N LYS A 118 14.13 18.95 -0.96
CA LYS A 118 15.06 19.24 0.14
C LYS A 118 14.38 19.85 1.38
N LYS A 119 13.18 20.44 1.23
CA LYS A 119 12.39 20.94 2.37
C LYS A 119 11.65 19.84 3.13
N ILE A 120 11.56 18.63 2.58
CA ILE A 120 10.83 17.50 3.19
C ILE A 120 11.74 16.36 3.64
N GLY A 121 12.96 16.27 3.12
CA GLY A 121 13.94 15.27 3.53
C GLY A 121 15.22 15.31 2.72
N THR A 122 16.12 14.39 3.02
CA THR A 122 17.38 14.23 2.28
C THR A 122 17.09 13.69 0.89
N VAL A 123 17.62 14.36 -0.13
CA VAL A 123 17.44 13.98 -1.55
C VAL A 123 18.72 13.36 -2.08
N TYR A 124 18.62 12.14 -2.59
CA TYR A 124 19.69 11.46 -3.31
C TYR A 124 19.34 11.41 -4.79
N LYS A 125 20.22 11.94 -5.65
CA LYS A 125 20.08 11.81 -7.10
C LYS A 125 20.55 10.42 -7.51
N ILE A 126 19.69 9.69 -8.21
CA ILE A 126 20.02 8.38 -8.81
C ILE A 126 20.26 8.63 -10.30
N GLU A 127 21.49 8.43 -10.75
CA GLU A 127 21.83 8.44 -12.17
C GLU A 127 21.58 7.04 -12.75
N PRO A 128 21.11 6.91 -14.00
CA PRO A 128 21.09 5.63 -14.68
C PRO A 128 22.52 5.11 -14.89
N ASN A 129 22.73 3.83 -14.63
CA ASN A 129 23.96 3.10 -14.97
C ASN A 129 24.13 2.93 -16.47
#